data_AF-A0A519ITD6-F1
#
_entry.id   AF-A0A519ITD6-F1
#
_cell.length_a   1.000
_cell.length_b   1.000
_cell.length_c   1.000
_cell.angle_alpha   90.00
_cell.angle_beta   90.00
_cell.angle_gamma   90.00
#
_symmetry.space_group_name_H-M   'P 1'
#
loop_
_entity.id
_entity.type
_entity.pdbx_description
1 polymer ?
#
loop_
_entity_poly.entity_id
_entity_poly.type
_entity_poly.pdbx_seq_one_letter_code
_entity_poly.pdbx_strand_id
1 'polypeptide(L)'
;MEIIEDDKYEELCAEFQYQWIVLLRDTLKKHGVPESEAKAICGDFSFDLSMLFDQGEIEHEGSTYRPVVAFTEDEEEPLLIVQSGGSEFHEYAFGTTDEAFETE
;
A
#
# COMPACT_ATOMS: atom_id res chain seq x y z
N MET A 1 -19.67 -4.83 13.61
CA MET A 1 -18.41 -4.89 12.84
C MET A 1 -17.90 -6.29 13.00
N GLU A 2 -18.03 -7.07 11.95
CA GLU A 2 -17.44 -8.41 11.85
C GLU A 2 -16.11 -8.23 11.12
N ILE A 3 -15.04 -8.69 11.76
CA ILE A 3 -13.67 -8.65 11.24
C ILE A 3 -13.36 -10.08 10.81
N ILE A 4 -13.03 -10.26 9.55
CA ILE A 4 -12.67 -11.56 9.00
C ILE A 4 -11.20 -11.53 8.59
N GLU A 5 -10.44 -12.49 9.12
CA GLU A 5 -9.16 -12.89 8.58
C GLU A 5 -9.45 -13.76 7.34
N ASP A 6 -9.31 -13.14 6.16
CA ASP A 6 -9.60 -13.76 4.86
C ASP A 6 -8.28 -13.92 4.11
N ASP A 7 -8.09 -15.06 3.43
CA ASP A 7 -6.93 -15.32 2.56
C ASP A 7 -6.78 -14.23 1.48
N LYS A 8 -7.87 -13.56 1.11
CA LYS A 8 -7.88 -12.41 0.19
C LYS A 8 -7.18 -11.16 0.72
N TYR A 9 -7.00 -11.01 2.04
CA TYR A 9 -6.46 -9.78 2.63
C TYR A 9 -5.07 -9.45 2.06
N GLU A 10 -4.20 -10.46 1.96
CA GLU A 10 -2.84 -10.28 1.44
C GLU A 10 -2.84 -9.98 -0.07
N GLU A 11 -3.69 -10.65 -0.83
CA GLU A 11 -3.89 -10.36 -2.26
C GLU A 11 -4.36 -8.91 -2.49
N LEU A 12 -5.30 -8.44 -1.65
CA LEU A 12 -5.79 -7.07 -1.69
C LEU A 12 -4.72 -6.05 -1.28
N CYS A 13 -3.84 -6.39 -0.34
CA CYS A 13 -2.72 -5.53 0.04
C CYS A 13 -1.69 -5.42 -1.10
N ALA A 14 -1.30 -6.53 -1.72
CA ALA A 14 -0.41 -6.53 -2.87
C ALA A 14 -0.98 -5.67 -4.03
N GLU A 15 -2.26 -5.85 -4.35
CA GLU A 15 -2.94 -5.05 -5.37
C GLU A 15 -3.02 -3.57 -4.96
N PHE A 16 -3.33 -3.27 -3.70
CA PHE A 16 -3.38 -1.90 -3.20
C PHE A 16 -2.03 -1.17 -3.33
N GLN A 17 -0.93 -1.85 -3.00
CA GLN A 17 0.42 -1.31 -3.17
C GLN A 17 0.73 -1.07 -4.66
N TYR A 18 0.39 -2.03 -5.52
CA TYR A 18 0.56 -1.89 -6.96
C TYR A 18 -0.18 -0.65 -7.49
N GLN A 19 -1.43 -0.45 -7.09
CA GLN A 19 -2.24 0.69 -7.53
C GLN A 19 -1.65 2.03 -7.08
N TRP A 20 -1.14 2.16 -5.85
CA TRP A 20 -0.50 3.41 -5.45
C TRP A 20 0.79 3.67 -6.25
N ILE A 21 1.52 2.62 -6.64
CA ILE A 21 2.79 2.74 -7.39
C ILE A 21 2.47 3.26 -8.78
N VAL A 22 1.46 2.67 -9.44
CA VAL A 22 0.96 3.10 -10.74
C VAL A 22 0.52 4.56 -10.71
N LEU A 23 -0.24 4.96 -9.67
CA LEU A 23 -0.68 6.35 -9.51
C LEU A 23 0.50 7.32 -9.37
N LEU A 24 1.51 6.96 -8.59
CA LEU A 24 2.71 7.79 -8.42
C LEU A 24 3.53 7.85 -9.71
N ARG A 25 3.82 6.70 -10.34
CA ARG A 25 4.53 6.60 -11.63
C ARG A 25 3.88 7.49 -12.68
N ASP A 26 2.56 7.36 -12.86
CA ASP A 26 1.80 8.12 -13.86
C ASP A 26 1.83 9.63 -13.56
N THR A 27 1.81 9.99 -12.28
CA THR A 27 1.96 11.39 -11.86
C THR A 27 3.35 11.93 -12.20
N LEU A 28 4.41 11.19 -11.88
CA LEU A 28 5.79 11.58 -12.21
C LEU A 28 5.99 11.71 -13.74
N LYS A 29 5.45 10.78 -14.52
CA LYS A 29 5.46 10.82 -15.98
C LYS A 29 4.74 12.05 -16.54
N LYS A 30 3.56 12.41 -16.00
CA LYS A 30 2.83 13.64 -16.36
C LYS A 30 3.65 14.91 -16.09
N HIS A 31 4.54 14.86 -15.09
CA HIS A 31 5.45 15.96 -14.75
C HIS A 31 6.79 15.91 -15.49
N GLY A 32 6.98 14.97 -16.42
CA GLY A 32 8.17 14.87 -17.25
C GLY A 32 9.40 14.30 -16.53
N VAL A 33 9.20 13.58 -15.42
CA VAL A 33 10.28 12.87 -14.74
C VAL A 33 10.75 11.70 -15.62
N PRO A 34 12.07 11.54 -15.87
CA PRO A 34 12.61 10.41 -16.61
C PRO A 34 12.23 9.08 -15.98
N GLU A 35 11.94 8.06 -16.79
CA GLU A 35 11.48 6.74 -16.31
C GLU A 35 12.40 6.12 -15.26
N SER A 36 13.72 6.18 -15.46
CA SER A 36 14.69 5.67 -14.49
C SER A 36 14.64 6.39 -13.14
N GLU A 37 14.41 7.71 -13.16
CA GLU A 37 14.24 8.51 -11.93
C GLU A 37 12.87 8.23 -11.30
N ALA A 38 11.82 8.10 -12.11
CA ALA A 38 10.48 7.77 -11.63
C ALA A 38 10.45 6.40 -10.96
N LYS A 39 11.13 5.40 -11.52
CA LYS A 39 11.25 4.06 -10.93
C LYS A 39 11.94 4.08 -9.57
N ALA A 40 13.06 4.81 -9.46
CA ALA A 40 13.76 4.98 -8.19
C ALA A 40 12.86 5.66 -7.15
N ILE A 41 12.19 6.76 -7.52
CA ILE A 41 11.25 7.48 -6.63
C ILE A 41 10.10 6.57 -6.19
N CYS A 42 9.50 5.80 -7.10
CA CYS A 42 8.41 4.89 -6.77
C CYS A 42 8.85 3.79 -5.79
N GLY A 43 10.04 3.22 -5.99
CA GLY A 43 10.59 2.20 -5.10
C GLY A 43 10.85 2.74 -3.70
N ASP A 44 11.59 3.85 -3.61
CA ASP A 44 11.92 4.49 -2.33
C ASP A 44 10.65 4.92 -1.58
N PHE A 45 9.73 5.61 -2.27
CA PHE A 45 8.46 6.04 -1.68
C PHE A 45 7.62 4.87 -1.20
N SER A 46 7.49 3.81 -2.01
CA SER A 46 6.66 2.66 -1.65
C SER A 46 7.26 1.90 -0.49
N PHE A 47 8.58 1.77 -0.41
CA PHE A 47 9.25 1.16 0.73
C PHE A 47 9.04 1.99 2.01
N ASP A 48 9.26 3.32 1.96
CA ASP A 48 9.06 4.19 3.11
C ASP A 48 7.59 4.19 3.61
N LEU A 49 6.63 4.23 2.68
CA LEU A 49 5.21 4.12 3.02
C LEU A 49 4.86 2.75 3.60
N SER A 50 5.45 1.68 3.06
CA SER A 50 5.28 0.32 3.60
C SER A 50 5.82 0.20 5.01
N MET A 51 6.98 0.77 5.31
CA MET A 51 7.53 0.82 6.66
C MET A 51 6.61 1.58 7.64
N LEU A 52 5.93 2.64 7.18
CA LEU A 52 4.90 3.31 7.96
C LEU A 52 3.71 2.38 8.26
N PHE A 53 3.27 1.58 7.29
CA PHE A 53 2.21 0.59 7.51
C PHE A 53 2.62 -0.52 8.49
N ASP A 54 3.82 -1.06 8.31
CA ASP A 54 4.22 -2.28 9.00
C ASP A 54 4.72 -2.02 10.42
N GLN A 55 5.41 -0.89 10.63
CA GLN A 55 6.10 -0.59 11.89
C GLN A 55 5.86 0.85 12.39
N GLY A 56 5.16 1.67 11.61
CA GLY A 56 4.94 3.07 11.94
C GLY A 56 4.03 3.25 13.14
N GLU A 57 4.33 4.27 13.93
CA GLU A 57 3.54 4.69 15.08
C GLU A 57 3.10 6.14 14.89
N ILE A 58 1.79 6.38 15.00
CA ILE A 58 1.16 7.68 14.83
C ILE A 58 0.74 8.18 16.20
N GLU A 59 1.36 9.26 16.66
CA GLU A 59 0.94 9.95 17.89
C GLU A 59 -0.22 10.91 17.60
N HIS A 60 -1.35 10.71 18.28
CA HIS A 60 -2.49 11.60 18.21
C HIS A 60 -3.18 11.72 19.57
N GLU A 61 -3.35 12.96 20.04
CA GLU A 61 -4.01 13.26 21.33
C GLU A 61 -3.45 12.46 22.53
N GLY A 62 -2.12 12.27 22.56
CA GLY A 62 -1.44 11.54 23.64
C GLY A 62 -1.60 10.01 23.58
N SER A 63 -2.18 9.48 22.50
CA SER A 63 -2.27 8.06 22.21
C SER A 63 -1.40 7.69 21.01
N THR A 64 -0.92 6.45 20.97
CA THR A 64 -0.12 5.90 19.86
C THR A 64 -0.97 4.90 19.08
N TYR A 65 -1.02 5.07 17.77
CA TYR A 65 -1.78 4.24 16.85
C TYR A 65 -0.87 3.59 15.83
N ARG A 66 -1.25 2.42 15.33
CA ARG A 66 -0.64 1.79 14.16
C ARG A 66 -1.61 1.85 12.99
N PRO A 67 -1.18 2.26 11.80
CA PRO A 67 -2.01 2.22 10.61
C PRO A 67 -2.33 0.76 10.24
N VAL A 68 -3.53 0.53 9.76
CA VAL A 68 -3.97 -0.76 9.19
C VAL A 68 -4.87 -0.44 8.01
N VAL A 69 -4.75 -1.20 6.92
CA VAL A 69 -5.65 -1.10 5.77
C VAL A 69 -6.84 -2.03 6.00
N ALA A 70 -8.04 -1.56 5.69
CA ALA A 70 -9.25 -2.37 5.70
C ALA A 70 -9.92 -2.27 4.33
N PHE A 71 -10.43 -3.38 3.85
CA PHE A 71 -11.12 -3.48 2.56
C PHE A 71 -12.58 -3.84 2.76
N THR A 72 -13.42 -3.49 1.80
CA THR A 72 -14.84 -3.87 1.78
C THR A 72 -15.34 -3.98 0.34
N GLU A 73 -16.32 -4.85 0.12
CA GLU A 73 -16.98 -5.03 -1.18
C GLU A 73 -18.27 -4.18 -1.32
N ASP A 74 -18.80 -3.62 -0.22
CA ASP A 74 -20.08 -2.92 -0.16
C ASP A 74 -19.97 -1.59 0.61
N GLU A 75 -20.51 -0.51 0.04
CA GLU A 75 -20.53 0.82 0.65
C GLU A 75 -21.71 1.04 1.63
N GLU A 76 -22.80 0.26 1.50
CA GLU A 76 -24.03 0.46 2.28
C GLU A 76 -24.04 -0.34 3.60
N GLU A 77 -23.57 -1.58 3.59
CA GLU A 77 -23.34 -2.40 4.79
C GLU A 77 -21.96 -3.08 4.76
N PRO A 78 -20.87 -2.35 5.05
CA PRO A 78 -19.52 -2.83 4.85
C PRO A 78 -19.16 -3.96 5.84
N LEU A 79 -18.96 -5.15 5.29
CA LEU A 79 -18.13 -6.17 5.93
C LEU A 79 -16.67 -5.77 5.72
N LEU A 80 -15.91 -5.63 6.80
CA LEU A 80 -14.51 -5.22 6.73
C LEU A 80 -13.59 -6.43 6.73
N ILE A 81 -12.79 -6.53 5.68
CA ILE A 81 -11.69 -7.47 5.57
C ILE A 81 -10.45 -6.76 6.14
N VAL A 82 -9.95 -7.27 7.27
CA VAL A 82 -8.79 -6.73 7.97
C VAL A 82 -8.09 -7.83 8.75
N GLN A 83 -6.76 -7.80 8.78
CA GLN A 83 -5.96 -8.76 9.52
C GLN A 83 -5.34 -8.13 10.77
N SER A 84 -5.39 -8.86 11.88
CA SER A 84 -4.70 -8.47 13.11
C SER A 84 -3.20 -8.46 12.86
N GLY A 85 -2.56 -7.30 13.04
CA GLY A 85 -1.14 -7.10 12.76
C GLY A 85 -0.83 -6.46 11.41
N GLY A 86 -1.83 -6.29 10.52
CA GLY A 86 -1.63 -5.70 9.20
C GLY A 86 -1.06 -6.69 8.16
N SER A 87 -0.58 -6.15 7.05
CA SER A 87 0.24 -6.86 6.05
C SER A 87 1.72 -6.52 6.30
N GLU A 88 2.64 -7.16 5.57
CA GLU A 88 4.06 -6.84 5.56
C GLU A 88 4.43 -6.20 4.22
N PHE A 89 3.89 -5.00 3.95
CA PHE A 89 4.03 -4.30 2.68
C PHE A 89 5.49 -4.15 2.23
N HIS A 90 6.42 -4.00 3.16
CA HIS A 90 7.83 -3.78 2.87
C HIS A 90 8.49 -4.99 2.19
N GLU A 91 7.97 -6.20 2.37
CA GLU A 91 8.53 -7.42 1.78
C GLU A 91 8.43 -7.44 0.25
N TYR A 92 7.37 -6.84 -0.30
CA TYR A 92 7.10 -6.83 -1.75
C TYR A 92 7.21 -5.46 -2.41
N ALA A 93 7.45 -4.37 -1.66
CA ALA A 93 7.56 -2.99 -2.16
C ALA A 93 8.39 -2.82 -3.44
N PHE A 94 9.59 -3.41 -3.48
CA PHE A 94 10.46 -3.33 -4.66
C PHE A 94 10.00 -4.26 -5.79
N GLY A 95 9.50 -5.45 -5.47
CA GLY A 95 8.98 -6.39 -6.46
C GLY A 95 7.76 -5.85 -7.20
N THR A 96 6.81 -5.28 -6.46
CA THR A 96 5.63 -4.63 -7.03
C THR A 96 6.00 -3.36 -7.79
N THR A 97 7.05 -2.64 -7.36
CA THR A 97 7.59 -1.53 -8.15
C THR A 97 8.17 -2.00 -9.47
N ASP A 98 8.92 -3.09 -9.50
CA ASP A 98 9.43 -3.66 -10.75
C ASP A 98 8.28 -4.07 -11.68
N GLU A 99 7.29 -4.79 -11.16
CA GLU A 99 6.09 -5.21 -11.90
C GLU A 99 5.36 -4.03 -12.54
N ALA A 100 5.17 -2.93 -11.78
CA ALA A 100 4.52 -1.73 -12.27
C ALA A 100 5.30 -1.01 -13.38
N PHE A 101 6.59 -1.29 -13.58
CA PHE A 101 7.37 -0.74 -14.70
C PHE A 101 7.57 -1.77 -15.83
N GLU A 102 7.30 -3.05 -15.61
CA GLU A 102 7.33 -4.10 -16.64
C GLU A 102 6.04 -4.17 -17.46
N THR A 103 4.90 -3.75 -16.90
CA THR A 103 3.57 -3.80 -17.53
C THR A 103 3.22 -2.59 -18.43
N GLU A 104 4.21 -1.75 -18.80
CA GLU A 104 4.03 -0.68 -19.80
C GLU A 104 3.87 -1.17 -21.26
#